data_AF-A0A917V579-F1
#
_entry.id   AF-A0A917V579-F1
#
_cell.length_a   1.000
_cell.length_b   1.000
_cell.length_c   1.000
_cell.angle_alpha   90.00
_cell.angle_beta   90.00
_cell.angle_gamma   90.00
#
_symmetry.space_group_name_H-M   'P 1'
#
loop_
_entity.id
_entity.type
_entity.pdbx_description
1 polymer ?
#
loop_
_entity_poly.entity_id
_entity_poly.type
_entity_poly.pdbx_seq_one_letter_code
_entity_poly.pdbx_strand_id
1 'polypeptide(L)'
;MDVDQPVVVGRRLPVVSDVRALEPFRVAVTWEGTASEQLVDLEPMLERFALYAPLRENAALFAGVAVGPYGSSIEWSDGAIDVSVTALEYLIAGCEGPSTAAGIET
;
A
#
# COMPACT_ATOMS: atom_id res chain seq x y z
N MET A 1 -12.90 -41.34 -4.37
CA MET A 1 -12.86 -39.86 -4.39
C MET A 1 -11.71 -39.46 -3.49
N ASP A 2 -10.69 -38.85 -4.08
CA ASP A 2 -9.52 -38.35 -3.38
C ASP A 2 -9.89 -36.97 -2.81
N VAL A 3 -9.95 -36.83 -1.48
CA VAL A 3 -10.37 -35.61 -0.78
C VAL A 3 -9.18 -34.87 -0.15
N ASP A 4 -7.96 -35.17 -0.58
CA ASP A 4 -6.70 -34.68 0.01
C ASP A 4 -5.95 -33.71 -0.93
N GLN A 5 -6.69 -32.93 -1.72
CA GLN A 5 -6.09 -31.83 -2.47
C GLN A 5 -6.06 -30.60 -1.56
N PRO A 6 -4.89 -30.01 -1.24
CA PRO A 6 -4.84 -28.77 -0.49
C PRO A 6 -5.56 -27.69 -1.28
N VAL A 7 -6.64 -27.15 -0.72
CA VAL A 7 -7.31 -25.98 -1.27
C VAL A 7 -6.38 -24.79 -1.06
N VAL A 8 -5.71 -24.35 -2.13
CA VAL A 8 -4.96 -23.11 -2.14
C VAL A 8 -5.93 -21.98 -2.48
N VAL A 9 -6.38 -21.24 -1.47
CA VAL A 9 -7.24 -20.06 -1.65
C VAL A 9 -6.35 -18.83 -1.85
N GLY A 10 -6.27 -18.33 -3.09
CA GLY A 10 -5.63 -17.05 -3.42
C GLY A 10 -4.10 -17.04 -3.37
N ARG A 11 -3.49 -15.86 -3.64
CA ARG A 11 -2.06 -15.60 -3.42
C ARG A 11 -1.85 -15.03 -2.01
N ARG A 12 -0.74 -15.39 -1.35
CA ARG A 12 -0.32 -14.73 -0.10
C ARG A 12 -0.20 -13.23 -0.38
N LEU A 13 -0.76 -12.38 0.49
CA LEU A 13 -0.54 -10.94 0.38
C LEU A 13 0.96 -10.66 0.51
N PRO A 14 1.53 -9.78 -0.33
CA PRO A 14 2.90 -9.35 -0.13
C PRO A 14 3.02 -8.62 1.21
N VAL A 15 4.18 -8.77 1.84
CA VAL A 15 4.50 -8.15 3.13
C VAL A 15 5.59 -7.13 2.88
N VAL A 16 5.38 -5.89 3.32
CA VAL A 16 6.42 -4.85 3.29
C VAL A 16 7.36 -5.08 4.47
N SER A 17 8.66 -5.16 4.19
CA SER A 17 9.69 -5.28 5.23
C SER A 17 10.39 -3.97 5.54
N ASP A 18 10.42 -3.03 4.58
CA ASP A 18 11.01 -1.70 4.78
C ASP A 18 10.35 -0.68 3.84
N VAL A 19 10.32 0.59 4.26
CA VAL A 19 9.84 1.70 3.44
C VAL A 19 10.63 2.96 3.76
N ARG A 20 10.93 3.75 2.72
CA ARG A 20 11.48 5.10 2.86
C ARG A 20 10.82 6.07 1.90
N ALA A 21 10.60 7.30 2.37
CA ALA A 21 10.06 8.37 1.55
C ALA A 21 11.09 8.90 0.54
N LEU A 22 10.58 9.33 -0.61
CA LEU A 22 11.29 9.97 -1.70
C LEU A 22 10.51 11.19 -2.18
N GLU A 23 11.24 12.25 -2.53
CA GLU A 23 10.60 13.49 -2.99
C GLU A 23 10.41 13.56 -4.51
N PRO A 24 9.31 14.17 -4.99
CA PRO A 24 8.02 14.32 -4.30
C PRO A 24 7.22 12.99 -4.30
N PHE A 25 6.37 12.82 -3.27
CA PHE A 25 5.29 11.83 -3.14
C PHE A 25 5.56 10.39 -3.58
N ARG A 26 6.82 9.97 -3.49
CA ARG A 26 7.24 8.62 -3.83
C ARG A 26 7.69 7.89 -2.58
N VAL A 27 7.60 6.57 -2.63
CA VAL A 27 8.18 5.70 -1.62
C VAL A 27 9.02 4.63 -2.29
N ALA A 28 10.17 4.31 -1.71
CA ALA A 28 10.88 3.08 -2.02
C ALA A 28 10.43 2.03 -1.00
N VAL A 29 9.86 0.94 -1.51
CA VAL A 29 9.31 -0.17 -0.72
C VAL A 29 10.19 -1.40 -0.92
N THR A 30 10.57 -2.04 0.17
CA THR A 30 11.20 -3.38 0.13
C THR A 30 10.19 -4.41 0.59
N TRP A 31 10.03 -5.48 -0.19
CA TRP A 31 9.13 -6.58 0.13
C TRP A 31 9.86 -7.72 0.84
N GLU A 32 9.18 -8.40 1.77
CA GLU A 32 9.69 -9.60 2.43
C GLU A 32 10.15 -10.65 1.40
N GLY A 33 11.37 -11.16 1.57
CA GLY A 33 11.96 -12.14 0.66
C GLY A 33 12.59 -11.53 -0.60
N THR A 34 12.57 -10.21 -0.76
CA THR A 34 13.25 -9.50 -1.85
C THR A 34 14.33 -8.57 -1.31
N ALA A 35 15.45 -8.44 -2.03
CA ALA A 35 16.52 -7.50 -1.69
C ALA A 35 16.45 -6.18 -2.48
N SER A 36 15.49 -6.07 -3.40
CA SER A 36 15.37 -4.93 -4.31
C SER A 36 14.27 -3.99 -3.85
N GLU A 37 14.59 -2.70 -3.80
CA GLU A 37 13.59 -1.66 -3.61
C GLU A 37 12.73 -1.49 -4.87
N GLN A 38 11.44 -1.26 -4.65
CA GLN A 38 10.50 -0.89 -5.69
C GLN A 38 9.98 0.53 -5.44
N LEU A 39 10.08 1.37 -6.47
CA LEU A 39 9.59 2.74 -6.40
C LEU A 39 8.09 2.77 -6.68
N VAL A 40 7.33 3.39 -5.79
CA VAL A 40 5.89 3.58 -5.93
C VAL A 40 5.59 5.07 -5.92
N ASP A 41 4.88 5.53 -6.95
CA ASP A 41 4.36 6.89 -7.03
C ASP A 41 2.98 6.95 -6.36
N LEU A 42 2.89 7.72 -5.28
CA LEU A 42 1.66 7.88 -4.52
C LEU A 42 0.85 9.09 -4.97
N GLU A 43 1.41 9.99 -5.79
CA GLU A 43 0.77 11.22 -6.24
C GLU A 43 -0.67 11.01 -6.77
N PRO A 44 -0.96 10.02 -7.64
CA PRO A 44 -2.32 9.80 -8.16
C PRO A 44 -3.37 9.54 -7.06
N MET A 45 -2.95 8.89 -5.98
CA MET A 45 -3.81 8.55 -4.86
C MET A 45 -3.93 9.72 -3.87
N LEU A 46 -2.83 10.42 -3.62
CA LEU A 46 -2.77 11.60 -2.75
C LEU A 46 -3.61 12.76 -3.30
N GLU A 47 -3.62 12.96 -4.62
CA GLU A 47 -4.44 13.97 -5.28
C GLU A 47 -5.93 13.59 -5.29
N ARG A 48 -6.24 12.31 -5.44
CA ARG A 48 -7.61 11.82 -5.59
C ARG A 48 -8.44 11.94 -4.30
N PHE A 49 -7.83 11.73 -3.14
CA PHE A 49 -8.57 11.67 -1.87
C PHE A 49 -8.14 12.76 -0.90
N ALA A 50 -9.11 13.54 -0.42
CA ALA A 50 -8.89 14.65 0.53
C ALA A 50 -8.25 14.19 1.87
N LEU A 51 -8.41 12.92 2.25
CA LEU A 51 -7.78 12.33 3.43
C LEU A 51 -6.25 12.51 3.43
N TYR A 52 -5.62 12.49 2.25
CA TYR A 52 -4.18 12.63 2.10
C TYR A 52 -3.69 14.07 1.98
N ALA A 53 -4.57 15.07 2.13
CA ALA A 53 -4.17 16.48 2.10
C ALA A 53 -3.00 16.82 3.06
N PRO A 54 -2.96 16.31 4.30
CA PRO A 54 -1.84 16.58 5.21
C PRO A 54 -0.49 16.10 4.65
N LEU A 55 -0.47 14.97 3.94
CA LEU A 55 0.75 14.45 3.32
C LEU A 55 1.22 15.32 2.16
N ARG A 56 0.29 15.93 1.42
CA ARG A 56 0.60 16.86 0.32
C ARG A 56 1.13 18.21 0.80
N GLU A 57 0.65 18.66 1.95
CA GLU A 57 0.91 20.00 2.49
C GLU A 57 2.10 20.04 3.47
N ASN A 58 2.53 18.88 3.98
CA ASN A 58 3.60 18.76 4.95
C ASN A 58 4.62 17.68 4.55
N ALA A 59 5.72 18.11 3.92
CA ALA A 59 6.79 17.23 3.49
C ALA A 59 7.48 16.48 4.65
N ALA A 60 7.58 17.10 5.84
CA ALA A 60 8.15 16.44 7.01
C ALA A 60 7.24 15.33 7.53
N LEU A 61 5.91 15.52 7.44
CA LEU A 61 4.96 14.46 7.73
C LEU A 61 5.11 13.33 6.71
N PHE A 62 5.13 13.62 5.41
CA PHE A 62 5.33 12.60 4.37
C PHE A 62 6.64 11.81 4.55
N ALA A 63 7.73 12.49 4.92
CA ALA A 63 9.02 11.89 5.19
C ALA A 63 9.01 10.89 6.37
N GLY A 64 8.06 11.03 7.29
CA GLY A 64 7.88 10.17 8.46
C GLY A 64 7.14 8.86 8.18
N VAL A 65 7.16 8.36 6.93
CA VAL A 65 6.54 7.08 6.58
C VAL A 65 7.15 5.93 7.38
N ALA A 66 6.31 5.00 7.83
CA ALA A 66 6.72 3.78 8.51
C ALA A 66 6.00 2.56 7.94
N VAL A 67 6.55 1.38 8.18
CA VAL A 67 5.86 0.12 7.88
C VAL A 67 4.78 -0.10 8.94
N GLY A 68 3.54 -0.28 8.50
CA GLY A 68 2.41 -0.53 9.39
C GLY A 68 2.39 -1.96 9.94
N PRO A 69 1.43 -2.29 10.82
CA PRO A 69 1.35 -3.57 11.49
C PRO A 69 1.44 -4.76 10.54
N TYR A 70 2.32 -5.70 10.88
CA TYR A 70 2.55 -6.94 10.13
C TYR A 70 2.98 -6.74 8.66
N GLY A 71 3.47 -5.55 8.30
CA GLY A 71 3.86 -5.23 6.92
C GLY A 71 2.69 -5.20 5.94
N SER A 72 1.47 -4.98 6.44
CA SER A 72 0.23 -4.98 5.65
C SER A 72 -0.17 -3.61 5.10
N SER A 73 0.55 -2.56 5.51
CA SER A 73 0.41 -1.19 5.04
C SER A 73 1.72 -0.41 5.22
N ILE A 74 1.76 0.78 4.65
CA ILE A 74 2.66 1.86 5.09
C ILE A 74 1.82 2.95 5.74
N GLU A 75 2.36 3.64 6.74
CA GLU A 75 1.59 4.55 7.58
C GLU A 75 2.34 5.82 7.96
N TRP A 76 1.56 6.83 8.34
CA TRP A 76 2.00 8.12 8.86
C TRP A 76 1.17 8.49 10.09
N SER A 77 1.71 9.38 10.92
CA SER A 77 1.03 9.88 12.14
C SER A 77 0.52 8.74 13.03
N ASP A 78 1.38 7.78 13.34
CA ASP A 78 1.05 6.65 14.23
C ASP A 78 -0.19 5.85 13.76
N GLY A 79 -0.31 5.61 12.45
CA GLY A 79 -1.39 4.84 11.85
C GLY A 79 -2.67 5.63 11.53
N ALA A 80 -2.69 6.95 11.77
CA ALA A 80 -3.86 7.77 11.45
C ALA A 80 -4.10 7.93 9.93
N ILE A 81 -3.05 7.77 9.13
CA ILE A 81 -3.10 7.73 7.66
C ILE A 81 -2.33 6.50 7.22
N ASP A 82 -2.95 5.63 6.44
CA ASP A 82 -2.30 4.43 5.92
C ASP A 82 -2.57 4.23 4.42
N VAL A 83 -1.67 3.48 3.78
CA VAL A 83 -1.86 2.93 2.45
C VAL A 83 -1.59 1.43 2.52
N SER A 84 -2.64 0.64 2.28
CA SER A 84 -2.54 -0.82 2.23
C SER A 84 -1.56 -1.32 1.17
N VAL A 85 -0.92 -2.47 1.39
CA VAL A 85 -0.03 -3.10 0.40
C VAL A 85 -0.71 -3.40 -0.92
N THR A 86 -2.00 -3.72 -0.90
CA THR A 86 -2.77 -3.96 -2.12
C THR A 86 -2.86 -2.69 -2.96
N ALA A 87 -3.06 -1.52 -2.34
CA ALA A 87 -3.07 -0.24 -3.04
C ALA A 87 -1.70 0.08 -3.66
N LEU A 88 -0.61 -0.22 -2.95
CA LEU A 88 0.75 -0.09 -3.50
C LEU A 88 0.94 -0.97 -4.73
N GLU A 89 0.48 -2.22 -4.70
CA GLU A 89 0.53 -3.11 -5.86
C GLU A 89 -0.25 -2.58 -7.06
N TYR A 90 -1.42 -1.96 -6.85
CA TYR A 90 -2.19 -1.35 -7.93
C TYR A 90 -1.46 -0.17 -8.58
N LEU A 91 -0.85 0.69 -7.77
CA LEU A 91 -0.04 1.81 -8.25
C LEU A 91 1.17 1.33 -9.05
N ILE A 92 1.85 0.28 -8.58
CA ILE A 92 2.97 -0.37 -9.29
C ILE A 92 2.52 -0.93 -10.64
N ALA A 93 1.39 -1.63 -10.67
CA ALA A 93 0.86 -2.26 -11.88
C ALA A 93 0.35 -1.23 -12.89
N GLY A 94 0.23 0.05 -12.49
CA GLY A 94 -0.47 1.08 -13.28
C GLY A 94 -1.95 0.75 -13.49
N CYS A 95 -2.50 -0.14 -12.67
CA CYS A 95 -3.84 -0.65 -12.79
C CYS A 95 -4.73 0.18 -11.85
N GLU A 96 -5.71 0.91 -12.39
CA GLU A 96 -6.70 1.61 -11.58
C GLU A 96 -7.29 0.62 -10.56
N GLY A 97 -7.11 0.90 -9.27
CA GLY A 97 -7.51 -0.01 -8.20
C GLY A 97 -8.99 -0.41 -8.28
N PRO A 98 -9.41 -1.49 -7.59
CA PRO A 98 -10.76 -1.99 -7.64
C PRO A 98 -11.69 -0.89 -7.17
N SER A 99 -12.56 -0.45 -8.07
CA SER A 99 -13.72 0.36 -7.73
C SER A 99 -14.52 -0.42 -6.68
N THR A 100 -14.35 -0.07 -5.41
CA THR A 100 -15.22 -0.57 -4.35
C THR A 100 -16.54 0.20 -4.46
N ALA A 101 -17.31 -0.17 -5.48
CA ALA A 101 -18.75 -0.08 -5.49
C ALA A 101 -19.28 -1.47 -5.12
N ALA A 102 -18.96 -1.94 -3.91
CA ALA A 102 -19.73 -3.00 -3.29
C ALA A 102 -20.99 -2.33 -2.72
N GLY A 103 -21.97 -2.09 -3.60
CA GLY A 103 -23.35 -1.89 -3.19
C GLY A 103 -23.81 -3.14 -2.47
N ILE A 104 -23.87 -3.06 -1.14
CA ILE A 104 -24.61 -4.01 -0.32
C ILE A 104 -26.03 -3.44 -0.28
N GLU A 105 -26.85 -3.85 -1.24
CA GLU A 105 -28.29 -3.63 -1.17
C GLU A 105 -28.98 -5.00 -1.08
N THR A 106 -29.84 -5.09 -0.06
CA THR A 106 -30.59 -6.24 0.46
C THR A 106 -31.63 -6.77 -0.53
#